data_AF-A0A524EHU6-F1
#
_entry.id   AF-A0A524EHU6-F1
#
_cell.length_a   1.000
_cell.length_b   1.000
_cell.length_c   1.000
_cell.angle_alpha   90.00
_cell.angle_beta   90.00
_cell.angle_gamma   90.00
#
_symmetry.space_group_name_H-M   'P 1'
#
loop_
_entity.id
_entity.type
_entity.pdbx_description
1 polymer ?
#
loop_
_entity_poly.entity_id
_entity_poly.type
_entity_poly.pdbx_seq_one_letter_code
_entity_poly.pdbx_strand_id
1 'polypeptide(L)'
;MVDRHNQSFFGQSSGMTFISPSKADPFIFIKSIKKKENGDWEKPSLGEGKTIKCNLEEMVMILEVLKGNRKAWSSYHNFNESKTSISFKWDEKSEDKIYINIANYSKMLSYSQIIILRMLFEHLLKEKIVFATIPYKKYRANRKKDYDLDESSEGEKSEESDDMPIIVEEKVDLEDNKITQIYGTIKGESNKALLLNLNDDHEIWFPKSVIRSNYSPEKEVNQTFLVDTWILKKNNINYTKN
;
A
#
# COMPACT_ATOMS: atom_id res chain seq x y z
N MET A 1 17.15 -3.31 0.84
CA MET A 1 15.85 -3.37 0.12
C MET A 1 14.88 -2.46 0.84
N VAL A 2 14.21 -1.58 0.11
CA VAL A 2 13.17 -0.69 0.66
C VAL A 2 11.91 -1.49 1.01
N ASP A 3 11.08 -1.01 1.94
CA ASP A 3 9.85 -1.72 2.34
C ASP A 3 8.69 -1.51 1.36
N ARG A 4 8.69 -0.38 0.64
CA ARG A 4 7.57 0.07 -0.18
C ARG A 4 8.01 0.24 -1.63
N HIS A 5 7.14 -0.13 -2.55
CA HIS A 5 7.37 0.06 -3.98
C HIS A 5 6.18 0.73 -4.64
N ASN A 6 6.45 1.64 -5.57
CA ASN A 6 5.45 2.32 -6.36
C ASN A 6 5.99 2.54 -7.78
N GLN A 7 5.31 1.99 -8.79
CA GLN A 7 5.64 2.19 -10.18
C GLN A 7 4.39 2.56 -10.99
N SER A 8 4.47 3.66 -11.72
CA SER A 8 3.39 4.15 -12.58
C SER A 8 3.69 3.98 -14.06
N PHE A 9 2.65 3.68 -14.84
CA PHE A 9 2.66 3.64 -16.29
C PHE A 9 1.53 4.52 -16.82
N PHE A 10 1.89 5.73 -17.25
CA PHE A 10 0.95 6.67 -17.86
C PHE A 10 0.95 6.55 -19.38
N GLY A 11 -0.22 6.78 -19.97
CA GLY A 11 -0.43 6.98 -21.39
C GLY A 11 -1.20 8.27 -21.65
N GLN A 12 -1.74 8.40 -22.86
CA GLN A 12 -2.46 9.62 -23.25
C GLN A 12 -3.77 9.81 -22.48
N SER A 13 -4.51 8.72 -22.24
CA SER A 13 -5.86 8.74 -21.65
C SER A 13 -6.05 7.83 -20.43
N SER A 14 -5.09 6.95 -20.13
CA SER A 14 -5.15 6.06 -18.96
C SER A 14 -3.81 5.95 -18.24
N GLY A 15 -3.87 5.75 -16.93
CA GLY A 15 -2.72 5.55 -16.06
C GLY A 15 -2.95 4.34 -15.16
N MET A 16 -1.89 3.57 -14.93
CA MET A 16 -1.94 2.42 -14.04
C MET A 16 -0.73 2.43 -13.11
N THR A 17 -0.96 2.19 -11.83
CA THR A 17 0.05 2.28 -10.77
C THR A 17 0.07 0.98 -9.97
N PHE A 18 1.24 0.39 -9.84
CA PHE A 18 1.50 -0.84 -9.09
C PHE A 18 2.15 -0.47 -7.76
N ILE A 19 1.51 -0.87 -6.66
CA ILE A 19 1.86 -0.42 -5.31
C ILE A 19 2.07 -1.64 -4.41
N SER A 20 3.28 -1.80 -3.88
CA SER A 20 3.55 -2.71 -2.77
C SER A 20 3.63 -1.87 -1.49
N PRO A 21 2.62 -1.92 -0.60
CA PRO A 21 2.58 -1.05 0.58
C PRO A 21 3.58 -1.47 1.67
N SER A 22 3.94 -2.76 1.73
CA SER A 22 4.98 -3.32 2.58
C SER A 22 5.47 -4.65 1.99
N LYS A 23 6.73 -5.00 2.24
CA LYS A 23 7.29 -6.32 1.92
C LYS A 23 6.67 -7.45 2.74
N ALA A 24 6.15 -7.13 3.92
CA ALA A 24 5.53 -8.09 4.85
C ALA A 24 4.08 -8.42 4.51
N ASP A 25 3.44 -7.65 3.62
CA ASP A 25 2.08 -7.90 3.19
C ASP A 25 2.05 -8.82 1.94
N PRO A 26 1.31 -9.95 1.96
CA PRO A 26 1.29 -10.93 0.87
C PRO A 26 0.39 -10.50 -0.30
N PHE A 27 0.42 -9.23 -0.66
CA PHE A 27 -0.37 -8.64 -1.74
C PHE A 27 0.24 -7.35 -2.27
N ILE A 28 -0.19 -6.95 -3.46
CA ILE A 28 0.03 -5.61 -4.03
C ILE A 28 -1.33 -4.96 -4.34
N PHE A 29 -1.33 -3.67 -4.59
CA PHE A 29 -2.44 -2.97 -5.21
C PHE A 29 -2.13 -2.58 -6.64
N ILE A 30 -3.13 -2.69 -7.51
CA ILE A 30 -3.11 -2.10 -8.85
C ILE A 30 -4.20 -1.01 -8.87
N LYS A 31 -3.78 0.23 -9.09
CA LYS A 31 -4.65 1.38 -9.21
C LYS A 31 -4.71 1.82 -10.67
N SER A 32 -5.91 2.09 -11.15
CA SER A 32 -6.19 2.55 -12.51
C SER A 32 -6.95 3.87 -12.46
N ILE A 33 -6.55 4.80 -13.31
CA ILE A 33 -7.22 6.10 -13.52
C ILE A 33 -7.29 6.39 -15.01
N LYS A 34 -8.23 7.24 -15.42
CA LYS A 34 -8.31 7.77 -16.79
C LYS A 34 -8.41 9.29 -16.80
N LYS A 35 -8.12 9.89 -17.96
CA LYS A 35 -8.49 11.29 -18.21
C LYS A 35 -9.99 11.40 -18.41
N LYS A 36 -10.55 12.44 -17.84
CA LYS A 36 -11.94 12.89 -18.01
C LYS A 36 -12.07 13.65 -19.33
N GLU A 37 -13.31 13.89 -19.73
CA GLU A 37 -13.63 14.64 -20.96
C GLU A 37 -13.10 16.07 -20.93
N ASN A 38 -13.01 16.68 -19.75
CA ASN A 38 -12.44 18.02 -19.55
C ASN A 38 -10.89 18.04 -19.60
N GLY A 39 -10.24 16.89 -19.81
CA GLY A 39 -8.78 16.76 -19.87
C GLY A 39 -8.09 16.46 -18.53
N ASP A 40 -8.78 16.63 -17.40
CA ASP A 40 -8.23 16.34 -16.07
C ASP A 40 -8.11 14.84 -15.83
N TRP A 41 -7.14 14.44 -15.02
CA TRP A 41 -7.07 13.07 -14.52
C TRP A 41 -8.09 12.84 -13.41
N GLU A 42 -8.67 11.64 -13.37
CA GLU A 42 -9.38 11.15 -12.19
C GLU A 42 -8.51 11.22 -10.93
N LYS A 43 -9.11 11.65 -9.82
CA LYS A 43 -8.47 11.84 -8.52
C LYS A 43 -8.92 10.75 -7.54
N PRO A 44 -8.03 9.80 -7.19
CA PRO A 44 -8.35 8.77 -6.21
C PRO A 44 -8.78 9.29 -4.83
N SER A 45 -8.33 10.48 -4.46
CA SER A 45 -8.74 11.16 -3.21
C SER A 45 -10.23 11.51 -3.18
N LEU A 46 -10.87 11.61 -4.35
CA LEU A 46 -12.30 11.87 -4.50
C LEU A 46 -13.10 10.58 -4.75
N GLY A 47 -12.49 9.40 -4.57
CA GLY A 47 -13.11 8.11 -4.84
C GLY A 47 -13.17 7.74 -6.32
N GLU A 48 -12.48 8.48 -7.19
CA GLU A 48 -12.41 8.18 -8.62
C GLU A 48 -11.33 7.13 -8.93
N GLY A 49 -11.41 6.51 -10.11
CA GLY A 49 -10.53 5.42 -10.49
C GLY A 49 -10.98 4.07 -9.96
N LYS A 50 -10.13 3.05 -10.14
CA LYS A 50 -10.34 1.72 -9.57
C LYS A 50 -9.07 1.20 -8.95
N THR A 51 -9.18 0.66 -7.74
CA THR A 51 -8.08 -0.04 -7.08
C THR A 51 -8.49 -1.47 -6.82
N ILE A 52 -7.63 -2.42 -7.15
CA ILE A 52 -7.77 -3.84 -6.82
C ILE A 52 -6.57 -4.31 -6.00
N LYS A 53 -6.80 -5.29 -5.14
CA LYS A 53 -5.78 -5.94 -4.32
C LYS A 53 -5.45 -7.30 -4.94
N CYS A 54 -4.23 -7.48 -5.41
CA CYS A 54 -3.77 -8.74 -5.99
C CYS A 54 -2.99 -9.55 -4.96
N ASN A 55 -3.41 -10.79 -4.73
CA ASN A 55 -2.71 -11.72 -3.82
C ASN A 55 -1.50 -12.39 -4.52
N LEU A 56 -0.76 -13.24 -3.80
CA LEU A 56 0.42 -13.93 -4.35
C LEU A 56 0.09 -14.83 -5.55
N GLU A 57 -1.04 -15.53 -5.55
CA GLU A 57 -1.44 -16.41 -6.66
C GLU A 57 -1.72 -15.62 -7.93
N GLU A 58 -2.44 -14.50 -7.80
CA GLU A 58 -2.71 -13.58 -8.90
C GLU A 58 -1.41 -12.95 -9.40
N MET A 59 -0.48 -12.59 -8.51
CA MET A 59 0.84 -12.11 -8.90
C MET A 59 1.62 -13.15 -9.72
N VAL A 60 1.58 -14.43 -9.33
CA VAL A 60 2.19 -15.53 -10.11
C VAL A 60 1.54 -15.62 -11.49
N MET A 61 0.21 -15.61 -11.57
CA MET A 61 -0.49 -15.74 -12.84
C MET A 61 -0.23 -14.56 -13.78
N ILE A 62 -0.18 -13.34 -13.24
CA ILE A 62 0.21 -12.14 -14.00
C ILE A 62 1.63 -12.29 -14.52
N LEU A 63 2.57 -12.73 -13.67
CA LEU A 63 3.97 -12.92 -14.07
C LEU A 63 4.12 -13.97 -15.18
N GLU A 64 3.35 -15.06 -15.14
CA GLU A 64 3.35 -16.06 -16.21
C GLU A 64 2.88 -15.50 -17.56
N VAL A 65 1.92 -14.56 -17.54
CA VAL A 65 1.56 -13.81 -18.77
C VAL A 65 2.71 -12.90 -19.19
N LEU A 66 3.30 -12.11 -18.29
CA LEU A 66 4.41 -11.20 -18.60
C LEU A 66 5.67 -11.91 -19.13
N LYS A 67 5.89 -13.17 -18.73
CA LYS A 67 6.98 -14.01 -19.24
C LYS A 67 6.69 -14.60 -20.63
N GLY A 68 5.46 -14.49 -21.13
CA GLY A 68 5.04 -15.10 -22.38
C GLY A 68 4.67 -16.58 -22.26
N ASN A 69 4.69 -17.17 -21.05
CA ASN A 69 4.32 -18.56 -20.80
C ASN A 69 2.80 -18.77 -20.98
N ARG A 70 2.01 -17.71 -20.89
CA ARG A 70 0.57 -17.70 -21.16
C ARG A 70 0.20 -16.51 -22.03
N LYS A 71 -0.65 -16.74 -23.04
CA LYS A 71 -1.14 -15.67 -23.92
C LYS A 71 -2.14 -14.73 -23.21
N ALA A 72 -2.88 -15.23 -22.22
CA ALA A 72 -3.80 -14.43 -21.43
C ALA A 72 -4.09 -15.06 -20.06
N TRP A 73 -4.55 -14.22 -19.12
CA TRP A 73 -5.13 -14.61 -17.84
C TRP A 73 -6.21 -13.61 -17.42
N SER A 74 -7.22 -14.07 -16.68
CA SER A 74 -8.26 -13.23 -16.09
C SER A 74 -8.76 -13.79 -14.75
N SER A 75 -9.30 -12.91 -13.92
CA SER A 75 -9.91 -13.22 -12.62
C SER A 75 -11.01 -12.22 -12.29
N TYR A 76 -11.70 -12.45 -11.18
CA TYR A 76 -12.71 -11.56 -10.62
C TYR A 76 -12.52 -11.38 -9.11
N HIS A 77 -12.57 -10.13 -8.67
CA HIS A 77 -12.60 -9.77 -7.25
C HIS A 77 -14.04 -9.44 -6.85
N ASN A 78 -14.53 -10.09 -5.80
CA ASN A 78 -15.83 -9.78 -5.21
C ASN A 78 -15.63 -8.95 -3.94
N PHE A 79 -16.21 -7.75 -3.89
CA PHE A 79 -16.19 -6.90 -2.70
C PHE A 79 -17.52 -6.15 -2.58
N ASN A 80 -18.21 -6.30 -1.44
CA ASN A 80 -19.51 -5.66 -1.18
C ASN A 80 -20.48 -5.78 -2.37
N GLU A 81 -20.70 -7.01 -2.86
CA GLU A 81 -21.56 -7.35 -4.01
C GLU A 81 -21.10 -6.81 -5.38
N SER A 82 -20.07 -5.96 -5.41
CA SER A 82 -19.41 -5.52 -6.64
C SER A 82 -18.40 -6.57 -7.10
N LYS A 83 -18.61 -7.08 -8.32
CA LYS A 83 -17.67 -7.96 -9.02
C LYS A 83 -16.81 -7.14 -9.97
N THR A 84 -15.51 -7.12 -9.71
CA THR A 84 -14.51 -6.39 -10.52
C THR A 84 -13.68 -7.39 -11.32
N SER A 85 -13.72 -7.29 -12.65
CA SER A 85 -12.86 -8.11 -13.53
C SER A 85 -11.43 -7.56 -13.57
N ILE A 86 -10.48 -8.48 -13.74
CA ILE A 86 -9.09 -8.18 -14.12
C ILE A 86 -8.69 -9.11 -15.28
N SER A 87 -7.96 -8.60 -16.26
CA SER A 87 -7.33 -9.43 -17.29
C SER A 87 -6.02 -8.85 -17.80
N PHE A 88 -5.13 -9.76 -18.17
CA PHE A 88 -3.86 -9.50 -18.86
C PHE A 88 -3.87 -10.34 -20.13
N LYS A 89 -3.67 -9.70 -21.29
CA LYS A 89 -3.69 -10.39 -22.58
C LYS A 89 -2.66 -9.79 -23.52
N TRP A 90 -1.84 -10.65 -24.14
CA TRP A 90 -0.99 -10.25 -25.26
C TRP A 90 -1.83 -9.87 -26.47
N ASP A 91 -1.41 -8.85 -27.21
CA ASP A 91 -2.03 -8.50 -28.49
C ASP A 91 -1.90 -9.68 -29.47
N GLU A 92 -2.99 -10.03 -30.15
CA GLU A 92 -3.01 -11.14 -31.12
C GLU A 92 -2.21 -10.80 -32.37
N LYS A 93 -2.06 -9.49 -32.67
CA LYS A 93 -1.35 -9.00 -33.85
C LYS A 93 0.12 -8.65 -33.56
N SER A 94 0.53 -8.59 -32.30
CA SER A 94 1.86 -8.15 -31.89
C SER A 94 2.26 -8.79 -30.56
N GLU A 95 3.40 -9.48 -30.54
CA GLU A 95 3.94 -10.05 -29.31
C GLU A 95 4.70 -9.04 -28.44
N ASP A 96 4.62 -7.74 -28.75
CA ASP A 96 5.33 -6.67 -28.06
C ASP A 96 4.40 -5.77 -27.21
N LYS A 97 3.13 -6.16 -27.10
CA LYS A 97 2.09 -5.39 -26.44
C LYS A 97 1.21 -6.26 -25.56
N ILE A 98 0.92 -5.76 -24.36
CA ILE A 98 -0.06 -6.36 -23.44
C ILE A 98 -1.15 -5.35 -23.16
N TYR A 99 -2.39 -5.83 -23.23
CA TYR A 99 -3.57 -5.14 -22.72
C TYR A 99 -3.87 -5.59 -21.29
N ILE A 100 -3.93 -4.63 -20.39
CA ILE A 100 -4.37 -4.83 -19.01
C ILE A 100 -5.73 -4.17 -18.85
N ASN A 101 -6.73 -4.94 -18.43
CA ASN A 101 -8.08 -4.44 -18.19
C ASN A 101 -8.47 -4.68 -16.73
N ILE A 102 -9.03 -3.64 -16.08
CA ILE A 102 -9.55 -3.70 -14.72
C ILE A 102 -10.89 -2.98 -14.71
N ALA A 103 -12.00 -3.72 -14.55
CA ALA A 103 -13.35 -3.20 -14.79
C ALA A 103 -13.45 -2.47 -16.15
N ASN A 104 -13.78 -1.17 -16.14
CA ASN A 104 -13.90 -0.30 -17.31
C ASN A 104 -12.59 0.46 -17.64
N TYR A 105 -11.48 0.15 -16.96
CA TYR A 105 -10.17 0.73 -17.21
C TYR A 105 -9.34 -0.18 -18.11
N SER A 106 -8.66 0.39 -19.09
CA SER A 106 -7.74 -0.33 -19.97
C SER A 106 -6.43 0.42 -20.13
N LYS A 107 -5.31 -0.31 -20.09
CA LYS A 107 -3.97 0.20 -20.38
C LYS A 107 -3.23 -0.78 -21.26
N MET A 108 -2.77 -0.29 -22.41
CA MET A 108 -1.81 -1.00 -23.26
C MET A 108 -0.41 -0.66 -22.80
N LEU A 109 0.43 -1.66 -22.56
CA LEU A 109 1.85 -1.50 -22.28
C LEU A 109 2.67 -1.78 -23.53
N SER A 110 3.68 -0.94 -23.79
CA SER A 110 4.70 -1.21 -24.81
C SER A 110 5.73 -2.21 -24.28
N TYR A 111 6.53 -2.78 -25.19
CA TYR A 111 7.59 -3.73 -24.85
C TYR A 111 8.45 -3.29 -23.65
N SER A 112 9.01 -2.07 -23.68
CA SER A 112 9.83 -1.57 -22.57
C SER A 112 9.08 -1.50 -21.24
N GLN A 113 7.80 -1.10 -21.26
CA GLN A 113 6.95 -1.08 -20.06
C GLN A 113 6.68 -2.48 -19.54
N ILE A 114 6.49 -3.46 -20.45
CA ILE A 114 6.29 -4.87 -20.11
C ILE A 114 7.55 -5.43 -19.43
N ILE A 115 8.74 -5.13 -19.96
CA ILE A 115 10.01 -5.59 -19.37
C ILE A 115 10.20 -5.02 -17.95
N ILE A 116 9.96 -3.72 -17.76
CA ILE A 116 10.02 -3.09 -16.43
C ILE A 116 9.02 -3.75 -15.48
N LEU A 117 7.77 -3.93 -15.92
CA LEU A 117 6.73 -4.55 -15.11
C LEU A 117 7.07 -6.00 -14.73
N ARG A 118 7.63 -6.77 -15.67
CA ARG A 118 8.09 -8.14 -15.44
C ARG A 118 9.16 -8.19 -14.37
N MET A 119 10.21 -7.37 -14.49
CA MET A 119 11.29 -7.31 -13.51
C MET A 119 10.77 -6.89 -12.13
N LEU A 120 9.84 -5.93 -12.09
CA LEU A 120 9.19 -5.49 -10.86
C LEU A 120 8.38 -6.63 -10.21
N PHE A 121 7.57 -7.36 -10.97
CA PHE A 121 6.79 -8.48 -10.44
C PHE A 121 7.68 -9.63 -9.94
N GLU A 122 8.78 -9.92 -10.63
CA GLU A 122 9.76 -10.91 -10.15
C GLU A 122 10.40 -10.49 -8.83
N HIS A 123 10.82 -9.23 -8.71
CA HIS A 123 11.35 -8.66 -7.47
C HIS A 123 10.32 -8.76 -6.35
N LEU A 124 9.11 -8.21 -6.56
CA LEU A 124 8.06 -8.16 -5.54
C LEU A 124 7.60 -9.55 -5.10
N LEU A 125 7.49 -10.50 -6.02
CA LEU A 125 7.07 -11.85 -5.67
C LEU A 125 8.12 -12.56 -4.82
N LYS A 126 9.42 -12.48 -5.19
CA LYS A 126 10.52 -13.04 -4.39
C LYS A 126 10.55 -12.41 -3.00
N GLU A 127 10.46 -11.09 -2.94
CA GLU A 127 10.44 -10.34 -1.69
C GLU A 127 9.27 -10.78 -0.80
N LYS A 128 8.04 -10.80 -1.32
CA LYS A 128 6.86 -11.19 -0.54
C LYS A 128 6.89 -12.65 -0.09
N ILE A 129 7.42 -13.56 -0.90
CA ILE A 129 7.65 -14.94 -0.46
C ILE A 129 8.59 -14.94 0.74
N VAL A 130 9.71 -14.22 0.68
CA VAL A 130 10.68 -14.17 1.78
C VAL A 130 10.08 -13.53 3.04
N PHE A 131 9.39 -12.39 2.94
CA PHE A 131 9.01 -11.62 4.12
C PHE A 131 7.57 -11.85 4.62
N ALA A 132 6.63 -12.13 3.72
CA ALA A 132 5.21 -12.26 4.07
C ALA A 132 4.78 -13.71 4.40
N THR A 133 5.64 -14.71 4.17
CA THR A 133 5.31 -16.13 4.44
C THR A 133 6.06 -16.71 5.64
N ILE A 134 6.90 -15.92 6.32
CA ILE A 134 7.60 -16.37 7.53
C ILE A 134 6.58 -16.54 8.68
N PRO A 135 6.65 -17.63 9.45
CA PRO A 135 5.82 -17.81 10.64
C PRO A 135 5.94 -16.64 11.62
N TYR A 136 4.80 -16.14 12.11
CA TYR A 136 4.68 -14.94 12.97
C TYR A 136 5.69 -14.89 14.15
N LYS A 137 6.02 -16.05 14.74
CA LYS A 137 7.00 -16.16 15.85
C LYS A 137 8.42 -15.73 15.44
N LYS A 138 8.85 -16.03 14.20
CA LYS A 138 10.18 -15.64 13.68
C LYS A 138 10.22 -14.18 13.22
N TYR A 139 9.10 -13.68 12.69
CA TYR A 139 8.97 -12.28 12.28
C TYR A 139 9.18 -11.29 13.45
N ARG A 140 8.60 -11.61 14.62
CA ARG A 140 8.75 -10.78 15.84
C ARG A 140 10.16 -10.79 16.43
N ALA A 141 10.91 -11.88 16.25
CA ALA A 141 12.30 -11.99 16.71
C ALA A 141 13.27 -11.16 15.84
N ASN A 142 13.02 -11.09 14.54
CA ASN A 142 13.85 -10.30 13.62
C ASN A 142 13.59 -8.79 13.77
N ARG A 143 12.35 -8.35 13.99
CA ARG A 143 12.06 -6.94 14.27
C ARG A 143 12.71 -6.42 15.55
N LYS A 144 13.07 -7.26 16.53
CA LYS A 144 13.80 -6.80 17.72
C LYS A 144 15.29 -6.54 17.46
N LYS A 145 15.88 -7.17 16.44
CA LYS A 145 17.32 -7.00 16.14
C LYS A 145 17.62 -5.77 15.30
N ASP A 146 16.66 -5.30 14.49
CA ASP A 146 16.85 -4.14 13.61
C ASP A 146 16.71 -2.78 14.35
N TYR A 147 16.33 -2.76 15.63
CA TYR A 147 16.21 -1.52 16.43
C TYR A 147 17.36 -1.29 17.42
N ASP A 148 18.36 -2.18 17.50
CA ASP A 148 19.46 -2.10 18.49
C ASP A 148 20.83 -1.77 17.85
N LEU A 149 20.86 -1.16 16.66
CA LEU A 149 22.10 -0.66 16.05
C LEU A 149 21.90 0.78 15.57
N ASP A 150 22.05 1.73 16.49
CA ASP A 150 22.76 2.99 16.24
C ASP A 150 22.84 3.83 17.52
N GLU A 151 23.87 3.57 18.33
CA GLU A 151 24.45 4.59 19.20
C GLU A 151 25.96 4.30 19.36
N SER A 152 26.74 4.68 18.36
CA SER A 152 28.12 5.14 18.54
C SER A 152 28.62 5.75 17.22
N SER A 153 28.66 7.06 17.21
CA SER A 153 29.31 7.92 16.22
C SER A 153 30.84 7.88 16.37
N GLU A 154 31.54 7.77 15.25
CA GLU A 154 32.86 8.33 14.89
C GLU A 154 33.13 7.77 13.48
N GLY A 155 33.21 8.49 12.37
CA GLY A 155 33.64 9.85 12.11
C GLY A 155 34.82 9.76 11.14
N GLU A 156 34.59 9.85 9.82
CA GLU A 156 35.63 10.27 8.86
C GLU A 156 35.06 10.65 7.49
N LYS A 157 35.62 11.72 6.94
CA LYS A 157 35.25 12.40 5.69
C LYS A 157 35.98 11.79 4.49
N SER A 158 35.33 11.76 3.33
CA SER A 158 35.97 12.07 2.04
C SER A 158 34.94 12.47 1.00
N GLU A 159 35.22 13.58 0.32
CA GLU A 159 34.52 14.13 -0.85
C GLU A 159 34.91 13.36 -2.11
N GLU A 160 33.97 13.14 -3.04
CA GLU A 160 34.15 13.43 -4.48
C GLU A 160 32.83 13.25 -5.26
N SER A 161 32.72 14.01 -6.34
CA SER A 161 31.55 14.36 -7.14
C SER A 161 31.10 13.27 -8.13
N ASP A 162 29.82 13.29 -8.51
CA ASP A 162 29.42 13.60 -9.90
C ASP A 162 27.89 13.54 -10.10
N ASP A 163 27.43 14.37 -11.02
CA ASP A 163 26.06 14.72 -11.41
C ASP A 163 25.02 13.58 -11.36
N MET A 164 23.91 13.84 -10.66
CA MET A 164 22.65 13.11 -10.78
C MET A 164 21.50 14.09 -11.09
N PRO A 165 20.57 13.72 -11.99
CA PRO A 165 19.56 14.64 -12.51
C PRO A 165 18.51 14.97 -11.45
N ILE A 166 18.06 16.22 -11.50
CA ILE A 166 17.02 16.82 -10.66
C ILE A 166 15.73 15.99 -10.76
N ILE A 167 15.43 15.23 -9.71
CA ILE A 167 14.09 14.69 -9.45
C ILE A 167 13.33 15.76 -8.67
N VAL A 168 12.28 16.31 -9.27
CA VAL A 168 11.32 17.13 -8.55
C VAL A 168 10.55 16.21 -7.61
N GLU A 169 11.02 16.08 -6.37
CA GLU A 169 10.26 15.47 -5.29
C GLU A 169 9.11 16.40 -4.91
N GLU A 170 7.90 16.05 -5.38
CA GLU A 170 6.68 16.52 -4.75
C GLU A 170 6.69 15.97 -3.32
N LYS A 171 6.83 16.87 -2.33
CA LYS A 171 6.83 16.55 -0.89
C LYS A 171 5.51 15.86 -0.55
N VAL A 172 5.52 14.53 -0.51
CA VAL A 172 4.49 13.75 0.16
C VAL A 172 4.92 13.67 1.62
N ASP A 173 4.20 14.37 2.49
CA ASP A 173 4.46 14.40 3.93
C ASP A 173 4.53 12.98 4.52
N LEU A 174 5.75 12.54 4.82
CA LEU A 174 6.10 11.25 5.41
C LEU A 174 5.90 11.27 6.94
N GLU A 175 4.66 11.37 7.41
CA GLU A 175 4.37 11.25 8.86
C GLU A 175 3.41 10.10 9.24
N ASP A 176 3.18 9.13 8.34
CA ASP A 176 2.14 8.10 8.53
C ASP A 176 2.51 6.91 9.45
N ASN A 177 3.77 6.81 9.91
CA ASN A 177 4.25 5.68 10.75
C ASN A 177 4.48 6.02 12.22
N LYS A 178 4.15 7.23 12.68
CA LYS A 178 4.23 7.56 14.12
C LYS A 178 3.08 6.84 14.85
N ILE A 179 3.37 6.29 16.02
CA ILE A 179 2.38 5.72 16.95
C ILE A 179 2.28 6.69 18.12
N THR A 180 1.07 7.13 18.41
CA THR A 180 0.78 8.08 19.49
C THR A 180 0.02 7.35 20.60
N GLN A 181 0.39 7.66 21.84
CA GLN A 181 -0.33 7.24 23.03
C GLN A 181 -1.49 8.21 23.30
N ILE A 182 -2.69 7.68 23.45
CA ILE A 182 -3.90 8.43 23.83
C ILE A 182 -4.58 7.77 25.03
N TYR A 183 -5.34 8.56 25.78
CA TYR A 183 -6.15 8.09 26.90
C TYR A 183 -7.63 8.17 26.53
N GLY A 184 -8.40 7.13 26.82
CA GLY A 184 -9.83 7.13 26.57
C GLY A 184 -10.59 5.99 27.20
N THR A 185 -11.91 6.04 27.06
CA THR A 185 -12.86 5.01 27.50
C THR A 185 -13.54 4.34 26.32
N ILE A 186 -13.71 3.02 26.37
CA ILE A 186 -14.52 2.29 25.37
C ILE A 186 -15.99 2.49 25.72
N LYS A 187 -16.73 3.14 24.82
CA LYS A 187 -18.20 3.31 24.92
C LYS A 187 -18.95 2.27 24.09
N GLY A 188 -18.34 1.79 23.01
CA GLY A 188 -18.95 0.82 22.10
C GLY A 188 -17.93 0.03 21.32
N GLU A 189 -18.33 -1.17 20.88
CA GLU A 189 -17.49 -2.06 20.08
C GLU A 189 -18.31 -2.63 18.92
N SER A 190 -17.70 -2.67 17.74
CA SER A 190 -18.19 -3.39 16.58
C SER A 190 -17.17 -4.45 16.14
N ASN A 191 -17.52 -5.25 15.14
CA ASN A 191 -16.60 -6.24 14.56
C ASN A 191 -15.31 -5.61 13.99
N LYS A 192 -15.32 -4.32 13.62
CA LYS A 192 -14.20 -3.66 12.91
C LYS A 192 -13.66 -2.40 13.58
N ALA A 193 -14.35 -1.83 14.56
CA ALA A 193 -13.99 -0.57 15.20
C ALA A 193 -14.40 -0.50 16.68
N LEU A 194 -13.71 0.33 17.44
CA LEU A 194 -14.04 0.72 18.81
C LEU A 194 -14.50 2.18 18.83
N LEU A 195 -15.55 2.48 19.59
CA LEU A 195 -15.97 3.83 19.90
C LEU A 195 -15.25 4.26 21.17
N LEU A 196 -14.33 5.20 21.03
CA LEU A 196 -13.55 5.76 22.12
C LEU A 196 -14.08 7.15 22.46
N ASN A 197 -14.31 7.39 23.76
CA ASN A 197 -14.49 8.73 24.30
C ASN A 197 -13.14 9.23 24.81
N LEU A 198 -12.67 10.33 24.23
CA LEU A 198 -11.46 11.05 24.65
C LEU A 198 -11.91 12.26 25.47
N ASN A 199 -11.15 12.62 26.50
CA ASN A 199 -11.44 13.51 27.67
C ASN A 199 -12.20 14.85 27.46
N ASP A 200 -12.72 15.17 26.29
CA ASP A 200 -13.56 16.34 25.94
C ASP A 200 -14.90 15.94 25.28
N ASP A 201 -15.60 14.90 25.77
CA ASP A 201 -16.91 14.43 25.27
C ASP A 201 -16.98 14.07 23.76
N HIS A 202 -15.82 13.92 23.12
CA HIS A 202 -15.73 13.54 21.72
C HIS A 202 -15.69 12.02 21.57
N GLU A 203 -16.80 11.46 21.07
CA GLU A 203 -16.91 10.05 20.72
C GLU A 203 -16.46 9.80 19.28
N ILE A 204 -15.41 9.01 19.10
CA ILE A 204 -14.81 8.76 17.79
C ILE A 204 -14.64 7.26 17.56
N TRP A 205 -14.99 6.81 16.36
CA TRP A 205 -14.78 5.44 15.93
C TRP A 205 -13.35 5.22 15.42
N PHE A 206 -12.61 4.38 16.14
CA PHE A 206 -11.27 3.93 15.76
C PHE A 206 -11.33 2.52 15.16
N PRO A 207 -10.87 2.31 13.92
CA PRO A 207 -10.70 0.96 13.39
C PRO A 207 -9.79 0.11 14.29
N LYS A 208 -10.16 -1.15 14.57
CA LYS A 208 -9.30 -2.05 15.39
C LYS A 208 -7.92 -2.25 14.77
N SER A 209 -7.79 -2.12 13.46
CA SER A 209 -6.52 -2.22 12.73
C SER A 209 -5.53 -1.08 13.03
N VAL A 210 -5.99 0.06 13.54
CA VAL A 210 -5.12 1.21 13.89
C VAL A 210 -4.76 1.26 15.37
N ILE A 211 -5.34 0.39 16.19
CA ILE A 211 -5.05 0.26 17.62
C ILE A 211 -3.97 -0.82 17.77
N ARG A 212 -2.80 -0.40 18.26
CA ARG A 212 -1.59 -1.22 18.39
C ARG A 212 -1.38 -1.77 19.79
N SER A 213 -2.10 -1.24 20.79
CA SER A 213 -2.09 -1.73 22.16
C SER A 213 -3.10 -2.87 22.37
N ASN A 214 -2.79 -3.75 23.30
CA ASN A 214 -3.82 -4.57 23.92
C ASN A 214 -4.71 -3.66 24.78
N TYR A 215 -6.02 -3.90 24.77
CA TYR A 215 -7.00 -3.13 25.54
C TYR A 215 -7.95 -4.10 26.25
N SER A 216 -8.47 -3.69 27.40
CA SER A 216 -9.56 -4.39 28.08
C SER A 216 -10.88 -4.05 27.39
N PRO A 217 -11.73 -5.02 27.01
CA PRO A 217 -13.03 -4.76 26.42
C PRO A 217 -14.07 -4.25 27.44
N GLU A 218 -13.68 -4.12 28.72
CA GLU A 218 -14.53 -3.55 29.75
C GLU A 218 -14.94 -2.12 29.38
N LYS A 219 -16.26 -1.91 29.28
CA LYS A 219 -16.84 -0.62 28.96
C LYS A 219 -16.63 0.34 30.13
N GLU A 220 -16.45 1.62 29.81
CA GLU A 220 -16.32 2.70 30.79
C GLU A 220 -15.07 2.62 31.69
N VAL A 221 -14.09 1.77 31.36
CA VAL A 221 -12.77 1.76 32.00
C VAL A 221 -11.81 2.66 31.23
N ASN A 222 -11.23 3.64 31.92
CA ASN A 222 -10.16 4.49 31.39
C ASN A 222 -8.91 3.65 31.16
N GLN A 223 -8.43 3.65 29.91
CA GLN A 223 -7.21 2.94 29.55
C GLN A 223 -6.41 3.69 28.50
N THR A 224 -5.16 3.26 28.37
CA THR A 224 -4.22 3.83 27.42
C THR A 224 -4.29 3.06 26.10
N PHE A 225 -4.42 3.78 24.99
CA PHE A 225 -4.36 3.23 23.65
C PHE A 225 -3.12 3.71 22.92
N LEU A 226 -2.44 2.80 22.21
CA LEU A 226 -1.44 3.16 21.22
C LEU A 226 -2.10 3.14 19.84
N VAL A 227 -2.17 4.28 19.17
CA VAL A 227 -2.86 4.41 17.87
C VAL A 227 -1.97 5.06 16.83
N ASP A 228 -2.17 4.71 15.56
CA ASP A 228 -1.42 5.33 14.46
C ASP A 228 -1.71 6.85 14.38
N THR A 229 -0.69 7.70 14.37
CA THR A 229 -0.84 9.17 14.46
C THR A 229 -1.70 9.77 13.33
N TRP A 230 -1.72 9.13 12.15
CA TRP A 230 -2.53 9.58 11.02
C TRP A 230 -4.04 9.60 11.35
N ILE A 231 -4.53 8.67 12.19
CA ILE A 231 -5.96 8.62 12.55
C ILE A 231 -6.33 9.77 13.49
N LEU A 232 -5.37 10.27 14.27
CA LEU A 232 -5.56 11.43 15.15
C LEU A 232 -5.63 12.71 14.32
N LYS A 233 -4.70 12.87 13.37
CA LYS A 233 -4.69 13.99 12.43
C LYS A 233 -5.97 14.03 11.58
N LYS A 234 -6.39 12.88 11.06
CA LYS A 234 -7.61 12.76 10.25
C LYS A 234 -8.86 13.20 10.99
N ASN A 235 -8.92 12.95 12.30
CA ASN A 235 -10.05 13.31 13.15
C ASN A 235 -9.85 14.64 13.91
N ASN A 236 -8.84 15.45 13.55
CA ASN A 236 -8.50 16.72 14.22
C ASN A 236 -8.33 16.62 15.74
N ILE A 237 -7.81 15.50 16.23
CA ILE A 237 -7.61 15.28 17.67
C ILE A 237 -6.27 15.91 18.08
N ASN A 238 -6.31 16.93 18.94
CA ASN A 238 -5.11 17.49 19.57
C ASN A 238 -4.66 16.57 20.72
N TYR A 239 -3.49 15.93 20.56
CA TYR A 239 -2.88 15.06 21.56
C TYR A 239 -1.67 15.77 22.21
N THR A 240 -1.92 16.82 22.96
CA THR A 240 -0.86 17.46 23.75
C THR A 240 -0.54 16.62 24.99
N LYS A 241 0.75 16.27 25.18
CA LYS A 241 1.28 15.71 26.43
C LYS A 241 1.11 16.75 27.55
N ASN A 242 0.36 16.41 28.59
CA ASN A 242 0.61 16.90 29.94
C ASN A 242 1.31 15.78 30.72
#